data_AF-A0A975B3U9-F1
#
_entry.id   AF-A0A975B3U9-F1
#
_cell.length_a   1.000
_cell.length_b   1.000
_cell.length_c   1.000
_cell.angle_alpha   90.00
_cell.angle_beta   90.00
_cell.angle_gamma   90.00
#
_symmetry.space_group_name_H-M   'P 1'
#
loop_
_entity.id
_entity.type
_entity.pdbx_description
1 polymer ?
#
loop_
_entity_poly.entity_id
_entity_poly.type
_entity_poly.pdbx_seq_one_letter_code
_entity_poly.pdbx_strand_id
1 'polypeptide(L)' 'MPNNKLHPANYESDESLYSDDGVDLTLIRWMLSLTPEQRLEVLIKNVQAVNCLREAVKK' A
#
# COMPACT_ATOMS: atom_id res chain seq x y z
N MET A 1 19.40 -18.68 34.74
CA MET A 1 19.31 -18.49 33.28
C MET A 1 18.99 -19.85 32.66
N PRO A 2 18.18 -19.97 31.58
CA PRO A 2 18.01 -18.99 30.50
C PRO A 2 16.54 -18.55 30.31
N ASN A 3 16.28 -17.25 30.20
CA ASN A 3 16.13 -16.53 28.93
C ASN A 3 15.10 -17.20 28.00
N ASN A 4 13.82 -16.90 28.24
CA ASN A 4 12.72 -17.40 27.42
C ASN A 4 12.79 -16.70 26.06
N LYS A 5 13.35 -17.44 25.12
CA LYS A 5 13.64 -17.07 23.74
C LYS A 5 12.45 -16.32 23.13
N LEU A 6 12.78 -15.20 22.48
CA LEU A 6 12.01 -14.66 21.35
C LEU A 6 11.52 -15.85 20.52
N HIS A 7 10.22 -16.12 20.56
CA HIS A 7 9.62 -17.24 19.86
C HIS A 7 9.45 -16.83 18.39
N PRO A 8 10.13 -17.48 17.44
CA PRO A 8 10.07 -17.10 16.03
C PRO A 8 8.75 -17.51 15.34
N ALA A 9 7.74 -17.98 16.08
CA ALA A 9 6.48 -18.45 15.48
C ALA A 9 5.45 -17.34 15.22
N ASN A 10 5.73 -16.09 15.61
CA ASN A 10 4.86 -14.95 15.33
C ASN A 10 5.54 -13.93 14.39
N TYR A 11 6.39 -14.40 13.48
CA TYR A 11 6.50 -13.72 12.20
C TYR A 11 5.29 -14.20 11.40
N GLU A 12 4.12 -13.60 11.62
CA GLU A 12 3.09 -13.63 10.59
C GLU A 12 3.79 -13.17 9.32
N SER A 13 3.93 -14.08 8.36
CA SER A 13 4.61 -13.78 7.13
C SER A 13 3.90 -12.60 6.49
N ASP A 14 4.66 -11.57 6.07
CA ASP A 14 4.17 -10.46 5.25
C ASP A 14 3.45 -10.94 3.96
N GLU A 15 3.48 -12.25 3.68
CA GLU A 15 2.66 -12.95 2.70
C GLU A 15 1.16 -12.66 2.84
N SER A 16 0.65 -12.26 4.01
CA SER A 16 -0.76 -11.83 4.17
C SER A 16 -1.04 -10.40 3.71
N LEU A 17 -0.03 -9.56 3.44
CA LEU A 17 -0.24 -8.15 3.07
C LEU A 17 -0.47 -7.95 1.58
N TYR A 18 -0.05 -8.91 0.75
CA TYR A 18 -0.20 -8.88 -0.69
C TYR A 18 -1.06 -10.05 -1.16
N SER A 19 -1.92 -9.84 -2.15
CA SER A 19 -2.57 -10.96 -2.83
C SER A 19 -1.60 -11.72 -3.74
N ASP A 20 -2.01 -12.89 -4.23
CA ASP A 20 -1.21 -13.72 -5.14
C ASP A 20 -0.78 -13.01 -6.45
N ASP A 21 -1.47 -11.93 -6.81
CA ASP A 21 -1.14 -11.05 -7.93
C ASP A 21 -0.19 -9.88 -7.56
N GLY A 22 0.25 -9.83 -6.31
CA GLY A 22 1.16 -8.81 -5.76
C GLY A 22 0.47 -7.51 -5.37
N VAL A 23 -0.87 -7.45 -5.32
CA VAL A 23 -1.57 -6.23 -4.91
C VAL A 23 -1.55 -6.06 -3.39
N ASP A 24 -1.16 -4.87 -2.94
CA ASP A 24 -1.16 -4.49 -1.53
C ASP A 24 -2.61 -4.43 -0.99
N LEU A 25 -2.95 -5.37 -0.11
CA LEU A 25 -4.27 -5.48 0.50
C LEU A 25 -4.52 -4.36 1.51
N THR A 26 -3.48 -3.74 2.07
CA THR A 26 -3.62 -2.56 2.93
C THR A 26 -4.09 -1.36 2.13
N LEU A 27 -3.58 -1.19 0.90
CA LEU A 27 -4.01 -0.15 -0.03
C LEU A 27 -5.45 -0.36 -0.48
N ILE A 28 -5.85 -1.60 -0.81
CA ILE A 28 -7.24 -1.92 -1.13
C ILE A 28 -8.15 -1.58 0.04
N ARG A 29 -7.81 -2.06 1.25
CA ARG A 29 -8.61 -1.83 2.45
C ARG A 29 -8.76 -0.34 2.77
N TRP A 30 -7.70 0.44 2.56
CA TRP A 30 -7.76 1.89 2.67
C TRP A 30 -8.67 2.52 1.61
N MET A 31 -8.55 2.18 0.32
CA MET A 31 -9.42 2.71 -0.75
C MET A 31 -10.91 2.38 -0.56
N LEU A 32 -11.21 1.22 0.04
CA LEU A 32 -12.57 0.82 0.39
C LEU A 32 -13.12 1.55 1.62
N SER A 33 -12.26 2.10 2.48
CA SER A 33 -12.68 2.93 3.62
C SER A 33 -13.10 4.35 3.21
N LEU A 34 -12.77 4.79 2.00
CA LEU A 34 -13.10 6.11 1.46
C LEU A 34 -14.52 6.17 0.88
N THR A 35 -15.14 7.36 0.95
CA THR A 35 -16.35 7.66 0.18
C THR A 35 -16.04 7.72 -1.32
N PRO A 36 -17.05 7.61 -2.21
CA PRO A 36 -16.83 7.73 -3.65
C PRO A 36 -16.13 9.02 -4.07
N GLU A 37 -16.48 10.16 -3.44
CA GLU A 37 -15.85 11.46 -3.70
C GLU A 37 -14.37 11.48 -3.31
N GLN A 38 -14.06 11.00 -2.10
CA GLN A 38 -12.68 10.93 -1.61
C GLN A 38 -11.81 10.02 -2.48
N ARG A 39 -12.36 8.88 -2.94
CA ARG A 39 -11.66 7.97 -3.85
C ARG A 39 -11.34 8.65 -5.18
N LEU A 40 -12.27 9.44 -5.71
CA LEU A 40 -12.06 10.22 -6.94
C LEU A 40 -10.96 11.27 -6.74
N GLU A 41 -10.97 11.99 -5.62
CA GLU A 41 -9.95 13.00 -5.31
C GLU A 41 -8.54 12.39 -5.24
N VAL A 42 -8.39 11.25 -4.57
CA VAL A 42 -7.13 10.50 -4.50
C VAL A 42 -6.65 10.09 -5.90
N LEU A 43 -7.55 9.56 -6.73
CA LEU A 43 -7.20 9.13 -8.08
C LEU A 43 -6.73 10.31 -8.95
N ILE A 44 -7.41 11.45 -8.87
CA ILE A 44 -7.03 12.67 -9.59
C ILE A 44 -5.63 13.12 -9.16
N LYS A 45 -5.35 13.15 -7.86
CA LYS A 45 -4.03 13.53 -7.32
C LYS A 45 -2.91 12.62 -7.86
N ASN A 46 -3.15 11.31 -7.93
CA ASN A 46 -2.19 10.36 -8.48
C ASN A 46 -1.92 10.60 -9.98
N VAL A 47 -2.97 10.83 -10.77
CA VAL A 47 -2.82 11.15 -12.21
C VAL A 47 -2.04 12.45 -12.41
N GLN A 48 -2.33 13.47 -11.62
CA GLN A 48 -1.59 14.74 -11.65
C GLN A 48 -0.13 14.56 -11.29
N ALA A 49 0.19 13.77 -10.26
CA ALA A 49 1.56 13.47 -9.86
C ALA A 49 2.35 12.80 -10.99
N VAL A 50 1.77 11.79 -11.65
CA VAL A 50 2.40 11.11 -12.80
C VAL A 50 2.60 12.07 -13.97
N ASN A 51 1.63 12.93 -14.27
CA ASN A 51 1.78 13.95 -15.31
C ASN A 51 2.89 14.94 -14.98
N CYS A 52 2.99 15.42 -13.73
CA CYS A 52 4.07 16.30 -13.30
C CYS A 52 5.45 15.65 -13.50
N LEU A 53 5.61 14.38 -13.11
CA LEU A 53 6.86 13.63 -13.33
C LEU A 53 7.18 13.51 -14.82
N ARG A 54 6.18 13.19 -15.65
CA ARG A 54 6.35 13.09 -17.11
C ARG A 54 6.84 14.40 -17.72
N GLU A 55 6.25 15.53 -17.34
CA GLU A 55 6.66 16.83 -17.88
C GLU A 55 8.02 17.27 -17.34
N ALA A 56 8.39 16.90 -16.11
CA ALA A 56 9.71 17.18 -15.55
C ALA A 56 10.85 16.49 -16.32
N VAL A 57 10.62 15.29 -16.86
CA VAL A 57 11.61 14.54 -17.65
C VAL A 57 11.77 15.08 -19.07
N LYS A 58 10.77 15.78 -19.61
CA LYS A 58 10.81 16.36 -20.97
C LYS A 58 11.56 17.69 -21.07
N LYS A 59 11.95 18.28 -19.94
CA LYS A 59 12.64 19.56 -19.85
C LYS A 59 14.15 19.35 -19.72
#